data_AF-A0AA41S8V4-F1
#
_entry.id   AF-A0AA41S8V4-F1
#
_cell.length_a   1.000
_cell.length_b   1.000
_cell.length_c   1.000
_cell.angle_alpha   90.00
_cell.angle_beta   90.00
_cell.angle_gamma   90.00
#
_symmetry.space_group_name_H-M   'P 1'
#
loop_
_entity.id
_entity.type
_entity.pdbx_description
1 polymer ?
#
loop_
_entity_poly.entity_id
_entity_poly.type
_entity_poly.pdbx_seq_one_letter_code
_entity_poly.pdbx_strand_id
1 'polypeptide(L)'
;MDIATKENLDNLVRVGEELLKKPVTQVSVNTGALEPVIHENLGREETNEEALVRFAELLSNERKDRLKRSKDNGDVSEDTESAMAASLASSSL
;
A
#
# COMPACT_ATOMS: atom_id res chain seq x y z
N MET A 1 -5.81 3.28 -30.47
CA MET A 1 -7.16 2.73 -30.66
C MET A 1 -8.07 3.91 -30.44
N ASP A 2 -8.65 4.46 -31.52
CA ASP A 2 -9.03 5.89 -31.55
C ASP A 2 -10.53 6.04 -31.77
N ILE A 3 -11.33 5.38 -30.93
CA ILE A 3 -12.80 5.36 -31.02
C ILE A 3 -13.35 6.01 -29.75
N ALA A 4 -13.63 7.31 -29.82
CA ALA A 4 -14.11 8.12 -28.70
C ALA A 4 -15.58 8.54 -28.87
N THR A 5 -16.41 7.68 -29.45
CA THR A 5 -17.86 7.90 -29.46
C THR A 5 -18.42 7.78 -28.04
N LYS A 6 -19.49 8.51 -27.73
CA LYS A 6 -20.13 8.46 -26.41
C LYS A 6 -20.48 7.03 -26.01
N GLU A 7 -21.08 6.26 -26.92
CA GLU A 7 -21.44 4.85 -26.70
C GLU A 7 -20.23 3.99 -26.32
N ASN A 8 -19.08 4.17 -26.99
CA ASN A 8 -17.88 3.41 -26.66
C ASN A 8 -17.37 3.75 -25.26
N LEU A 9 -17.40 5.03 -24.87
CA LEU A 9 -16.98 5.47 -23.53
C LEU A 9 -17.92 4.93 -22.45
N ASP A 10 -19.24 4.99 -22.65
CA ASP A 10 -20.23 4.44 -21.72
C ASP A 10 -20.05 2.92 -21.57
N ASN A 11 -19.75 2.22 -22.67
CA ASN A 11 -19.42 0.80 -22.65
C ASN A 11 -18.12 0.49 -21.88
N LEU A 12 -17.08 1.32 -22.03
CA LEU A 12 -15.82 1.16 -21.29
C LEU A 12 -16.01 1.35 -19.78
N VAL A 13 -16.87 2.30 -19.36
CA VAL A 13 -17.24 2.46 -17.95
C VAL A 13 -17.90 1.19 -17.42
N ARG A 14 -18.90 0.66 -18.13
CA ARG A 14 -19.57 -0.59 -17.76
C ARG A 14 -18.58 -1.76 -17.66
N VAL A 15 -17.67 -1.90 -18.62
CA VAL A 15 -16.63 -2.94 -18.56
C VAL A 15 -15.76 -2.76 -17.32
N GLY A 16 -15.37 -1.53 -16.99
CA GLY A 16 -14.62 -1.23 -15.75
C GLY A 16 -15.35 -1.67 -14.49
N GLU A 17 -16.64 -1.36 -14.38
CA GLU A 17 -17.48 -1.77 -13.24
C GLU A 17 -17.65 -3.30 -13.15
N GLU A 18 -17.74 -3.99 -14.29
CA GLU A 18 -17.79 -5.45 -14.33
C GLU A 18 -16.44 -6.09 -13.97
N LEU A 19 -15.32 -5.46 -14.34
CA LEU A 19 -13.98 -5.95 -14.00
C LEU A 19 -13.73 -5.95 -12.50
N LEU A 20 -14.29 -4.99 -11.76
CA LEU A 20 -14.19 -4.94 -10.29
C LEU A 20 -14.76 -6.21 -9.63
N LYS A 21 -15.80 -6.80 -10.21
CA LYS A 21 -16.47 -8.01 -9.69
C LYS A 21 -15.79 -9.31 -10.10
N LYS A 22 -14.85 -9.27 -11.06
CA LYS A 22 -14.12 -10.46 -11.51
C LYS A 22 -13.00 -10.82 -10.54
N PRO A 23 -12.60 -12.09 -10.46
CA PRO A 23 -11.45 -12.50 -9.66
C PRO A 23 -10.16 -11.86 -10.19
N VAL A 24 -9.21 -11.65 -9.28
CA VAL A 24 -7.84 -11.31 -9.65
C VAL A 24 -7.26 -12.44 -10.49
N THR A 25 -6.65 -12.10 -11.61
CA THR A 25 -6.02 -13.08 -12.51
C THR A 25 -4.54 -12.79 -12.66
N GLN A 26 -3.74 -13.85 -12.76
CA GLN A 26 -2.31 -13.79 -13.04
C GLN A 26 -2.03 -14.50 -14.36
N VAL A 27 -1.05 -14.02 -15.11
CA VAL A 27 -0.56 -14.73 -16.29
C VAL A 27 0.39 -15.84 -15.83
N SER A 28 0.05 -17.09 -16.14
CA SER A 28 0.93 -18.23 -15.92
C SER A 28 2.12 -18.18 -16.87
N VAL A 29 3.34 -18.21 -16.33
CA VAL A 29 4.58 -18.15 -17.13
C VAL A 29 4.73 -19.36 -18.05
N ASN A 30 4.15 -20.50 -17.68
CA ASN A 30 4.27 -21.75 -18.42
C ASN A 30 3.24 -21.85 -19.57
N THR A 31 2.02 -21.36 -19.35
CA THR A 31 0.90 -21.51 -20.30
C THR A 31 0.58 -20.22 -21.04
N GLY A 32 1.02 -19.06 -20.54
CA GLY A 32 0.64 -17.74 -21.01
C GLY A 32 -0.84 -17.39 -20.78
N ALA A 33 -1.58 -18.26 -20.08
CA ALA A 33 -3.01 -18.08 -19.83
C ALA A 33 -3.25 -17.23 -18.57
N LEU A 34 -4.41 -16.57 -18.54
CA LEU A 34 -4.91 -15.88 -17.36
C LEU A 34 -5.58 -16.90 -16.43
N GLU A 35 -5.05 -17.04 -15.22
CA GLU A 35 -5.53 -17.96 -14.21
C GLU A 35 -5.97 -17.17 -12.96
N PRO A 36 -7.14 -17.49 -12.35
CA PRO A 36 -7.56 -16.87 -11.10
C PRO A 36 -6.56 -17.12 -9.97
N VAL A 37 -6.31 -16.11 -9.16
CA VAL A 37 -5.43 -16.22 -7.99
C VAL A 37 -6.27 -16.56 -6.76
N ILE A 38 -5.93 -17.67 -6.11
CA ILE A 38 -6.47 -17.98 -4.79
C ILE A 38 -5.65 -17.19 -3.77
N HIS A 39 -6.32 -16.32 -3.02
CA HIS A 39 -5.66 -15.56 -1.98
C HIS A 39 -5.51 -16.43 -0.74
N GLU A 40 -4.26 -16.78 -0.38
CA GLU A 40 -3.94 -17.78 0.65
C GLU A 40 -4.65 -17.51 1.99
N ASN A 41 -4.70 -16.25 2.42
CA ASN A 41 -5.35 -15.87 3.68
C ASN A 41 -6.89 -15.99 3.65
N LEU A 42 -7.51 -15.96 2.46
CA LEU A 42 -8.96 -16.01 2.28
C LEU A 42 -9.44 -17.44 1.98
N GLY A 43 -8.54 -18.31 1.50
CA GLY A 43 -8.88 -19.66 1.05
C GLY A 43 -9.82 -19.71 -0.16
N ARG A 44 -9.98 -18.57 -0.86
CA ARG A 44 -10.83 -18.40 -2.04
C ARG A 44 -10.24 -17.39 -3.01
N GLU A 45 -10.82 -17.29 -4.20
CA GLU A 45 -10.56 -16.20 -5.13
C GLU A 45 -10.94 -14.84 -4.50
N GLU A 46 -10.06 -13.87 -4.66
CA GLU A 46 -10.29 -12.46 -4.28
C GLU A 46 -10.72 -11.68 -5.52
N THR A 47 -11.75 -10.83 -5.41
CA THR A 47 -12.16 -9.97 -6.54
C THR A 47 -11.21 -8.79 -6.72
N ASN A 48 -11.19 -8.18 -7.91
CA ASN A 48 -10.39 -6.97 -8.14
C ASN A 48 -10.81 -5.82 -7.21
N GLU A 49 -12.09 -5.69 -6.88
CA GLU A 49 -12.59 -4.73 -5.89
C GLU A 49 -11.97 -4.95 -4.50
N GLU A 50 -12.04 -6.19 -3.99
CA GLU A 50 -11.47 -6.57 -2.69
C GLU A 50 -9.95 -6.28 -2.65
N ALA A 51 -9.24 -6.67 -3.72
CA ALA A 51 -7.80 -6.45 -3.85
C ALA A 51 -7.44 -4.95 -3.87
N LEU A 52 -8.23 -4.12 -4.55
CA LEU A 52 -8.02 -2.66 -4.58
C LEU A 52 -8.27 -2.00 -3.23
N VAL A 53 -9.31 -2.43 -2.49
CA VAL A 53 -9.56 -1.96 -1.13
C VAL A 53 -8.37 -2.29 -0.22
N ARG A 54 -7.93 -3.55 -0.24
CA ARG A 54 -6.74 -3.99 0.51
C ARG A 54 -5.50 -3.21 0.13
N PHE A 55 -5.28 -2.96 -1.16
CA PHE A 55 -4.15 -2.16 -1.63
C PHE A 55 -4.23 -0.70 -1.16
N ALA A 56 -5.41 -0.09 -1.16
CA ALA A 56 -5.62 1.26 -0.65
C ALA A 56 -5.32 1.35 0.87
N GLU A 57 -5.68 0.34 1.66
CA GLU A 57 -5.32 0.25 3.08
C GLU A 57 -3.80 0.17 3.28
N LEU A 58 -3.11 -0.67 2.51
CA LEU A 58 -1.65 -0.79 2.55
C LEU A 58 -0.97 0.56 2.27
N LEU A 59 -1.40 1.26 1.22
CA LEU A 59 -0.88 2.58 0.87
C LEU A 59 -1.16 3.64 1.95
N SER A 60 -2.35 3.63 2.53
CA SER A 60 -2.75 4.54 3.60
C SER A 60 -1.90 4.35 4.85
N ASN A 61 -1.66 3.09 5.24
CA ASN A 61 -0.83 2.75 6.39
C ASN A 61 0.64 3.15 6.17
N GLU A 62 1.23 2.80 5.02
CA GLU A 62 2.60 3.19 4.71
C GLU A 62 2.78 4.72 4.70
N ARG A 63 1.80 5.47 4.17
CA ARG A 63 1.82 6.93 4.22
C ARG A 63 1.84 7.44 5.67
N LYS A 64 0.99 6.90 6.55
CA LYS A 64 0.96 7.27 7.98
C LYS A 64 2.30 6.98 8.64
N ASP A 65 2.92 5.85 8.33
CA ASP A 65 4.18 5.44 8.95
C ASP A 65 5.36 6.29 8.46
N ARG A 66 5.39 6.69 7.18
CA ARG A 66 6.33 7.71 6.68
C ARG A 66 6.18 9.04 7.41
N LEU A 67 4.96 9.49 7.65
CA LEU A 67 4.71 10.76 8.35
C LEU A 67 5.11 10.72 9.83
N LYS A 68 4.95 9.57 10.50
CA LYS A 68 5.47 9.37 11.86
C LYS A 68 7.00 9.45 11.87
N ARG A 69 7.67 8.68 11.00
CA ARG A 69 9.14 8.69 10.86
C ARG A 69 9.71 10.08 10.57
N SER A 70 9.03 10.89 9.76
CA SER A 70 9.45 12.27 9.50
C SER A 70 9.31 13.20 10.69
N LYS A 71 8.41 12.91 11.63
CA LYS A 71 8.24 13.70 12.87
C LYS A 71 9.29 13.32 13.90
N ASP A 72 9.59 12.03 14.06
CA ASP A 72 10.67 11.56 14.95
C ASP A 72 12.04 12.11 14.53
N ASN A 73 12.32 12.23 13.23
CA ASN A 73 13.58 12.81 12.75
C ASN A 73 13.63 14.35 12.82
N GLY A 74 12.54 15.02 13.18
CA GLY A 74 12.45 16.49 13.29
C GLY A 74 12.64 17.04 14.69
N ASP A 75 12.73 16.17 15.71
CA ASP A 75 12.88 16.51 17.13
C ASP A 75 14.20 15.95 17.68
N VAL A 76 15.31 16.14 16.95
CA VAL A 76 16.62 16.16 17.59
C VAL A 76 16.70 17.48 18.34
N SER A 77 16.00 17.56 19.47
CA SER A 77 16.23 18.59 20.47
C SER A 77 17.65 18.41 21.01
N GLU A 78 18.33 19.54 21.23
CA GLU A 78 19.72 19.67 21.65
C GLU A 78 20.00 19.16 23.09
N ASP A 79 19.31 18.11 23.55
CA ASP A 79 19.37 17.69 24.96
C ASP A 79 20.40 16.57 25.24
N THR A 80 21.12 16.08 24.23
CA THR A 80 22.16 15.06 24.46
C THR A 80 23.42 15.57 25.15
N GLU A 81 23.63 16.90 25.23
CA GLU A 81 24.76 17.46 26.00
C GLU A 81 24.51 17.50 27.52
N SER A 82 23.25 17.55 27.97
CA SER A 82 22.93 17.64 29.41
C SER A 82 23.20 16.33 30.16
N ALA A 83 23.05 15.18 29.50
CA ALA A 83 23.22 13.87 30.12
C ALA A 83 24.70 13.50 30.41
N MET A 84 25.67 14.01 29.64
CA MET A 84 27.10 13.76 29.92
C MET A 84 27.63 14.63 31.07
N ALA A 85 27.13 15.86 31.24
CA ALA A 85 27.59 16.77 32.29
C ALA A 85 27.23 16.28 33.71
N ALA A 86 26.08 15.63 33.87
CA ALA A 86 25.64 15.10 35.17
C ALA A 86 26.46 13.90 35.65
N SER A 87 27.06 13.12 34.74
CA SER A 87 27.81 11.90 35.11
C SER A 87 29.24 12.17 35.60
N LEU A 88 29.83 13.32 35.27
CA LEU A 88 31.22 13.64 35.66
C LEU A 88 31.33 14.27 37.06
N ALA A 89 30.23 14.79 37.63
CA ALA A 89 30.24 15.41 38.96
C ALA A 89 30.10 14.39 40.12
N SER A 90 29.67 13.15 39.85
CA SER A 90 29.48 12.12 40.89
C SER A 90 30.68 11.19 41.11
N SER A 91 31.79 11.38 40.39
CA SER A 91 33.00 10.54 40.53
C SER A 91 34.18 11.24 41.21
N SER A 92 33.94 12.30 41.98
CA SER A 92 34.97 12.92 42.82
C SER A 92 34.49 13.09 44.26
N LEU A 93 34.44 11.95 44.98
CA LEU A 93 34.55 11.86 46.43
C LEU A 93 35.51 10.71 46.75
#